data_AF-A0A7C5ZPU6-F1
#
_entry.id   AF-A0A7C5ZPU6-F1
#
_cell.length_a   1.000
_cell.length_b   1.000
_cell.length_c   1.000
_cell.angle_alpha   90.00
_cell.angle_beta   90.00
_cell.angle_gamma   90.00
#
_symmetry.space_group_name_H-M   'P 1'
#
loop_
_entity.id
_entity.type
_entity.pdbx_description
1 polymer ?
#
loop_
_entity_poly.entity_id
_entity_poly.type
_entity_poly.pdbx_seq_one_letter_code
_entity_poly.pdbx_strand_id
1 'polypeptide(L)'
;MLIQMNLGYFFIFFTTFVAVIFAVFNLIIPLIIAPKDWEEKDEKLKIFKKWRTVPYESGEINPIPARFQYNIHYYMYALLFVIFDIEVLFFIPWIITLQQIGWITLIEMLIFVAILLVGLYYAIVKDALRWR
;
A
#
# COMPACT_ATOMS: atom_id res chain seq x y z
N MET A 1 -23.20 13.46 22.75
CA MET A 1 -22.87 12.74 21.51
C MET A 1 -21.91 13.55 20.61
N LEU A 2 -22.22 14.79 20.23
CA LEU A 2 -21.33 15.63 19.39
C LEU A 2 -19.96 15.95 20.02
N ILE A 3 -19.91 16.21 21.34
CA ILE A 3 -18.65 16.49 22.06
C ILE A 3 -17.74 15.25 22.12
N GLN A 4 -18.32 14.06 22.34
CA GLN A 4 -17.59 12.79 22.35
C GLN A 4 -17.02 12.45 20.97
N MET A 5 -17.77 12.75 19.90
CA MET A 5 -17.33 12.53 18.54
C MET A 5 -16.20 13.48 18.11
N ASN A 6 -16.28 14.76 18.49
CA ASN A 6 -15.20 15.73 18.24
C ASN A 6 -13.92 15.36 19.03
N LEU A 7 -14.09 14.88 20.27
CA LEU A 7 -12.98 14.38 21.09
C LEU A 7 -12.33 13.13 20.48
N GLY A 8 -13.11 12.23 19.89
CA GLY A 8 -12.61 11.06 19.18
C GLY A 8 -11.77 11.41 17.95
N TYR A 9 -12.25 12.32 17.10
CA TYR A 9 -11.48 12.81 15.94
C TYR A 9 -10.21 13.52 16.36
N PHE A 10 -10.29 14.34 17.42
CA PHE A 10 -9.12 14.98 18.00
C PHE A 10 -8.08 13.95 18.48
N PHE A 11 -8.51 12.86 19.14
CA PHE A 11 -7.62 11.80 19.59
C PHE A 11 -6.96 11.05 18.42
N ILE A 12 -7.70 10.71 17.37
CA ILE A 12 -7.17 10.05 16.16
C ILE A 12 -6.14 10.96 15.48
N PHE A 13 -6.47 12.24 15.32
CA PHE A 13 -5.56 13.21 14.72
C PHE A 13 -4.29 13.38 15.56
N PHE A 14 -4.44 13.53 16.88
CA PHE A 14 -3.32 13.70 17.81
C PHE A 14 -2.37 12.48 17.80
N THR A 15 -2.92 11.27 17.89
CA THR A 15 -2.10 10.04 17.86
C THR A 15 -1.37 9.85 16.54
N THR A 16 -2.04 10.13 15.42
CA THR A 16 -1.41 10.10 14.09
C THR A 16 -0.29 11.13 13.98
N PHE A 17 -0.52 12.35 14.48
CA PHE A 17 0.47 13.41 14.49
C PHE A 17 1.71 13.04 15.32
N VAL A 18 1.52 12.50 16.52
CA VAL A 18 2.61 11.99 17.37
C VAL A 18 3.37 10.86 16.66
N ALA A 19 2.68 9.94 15.98
CA ALA A 19 3.31 8.86 15.23
C ALA A 19 4.18 9.39 14.08
N VAL A 20 3.71 10.39 13.34
CA VAL A 20 4.48 11.05 12.27
C VAL A 20 5.72 11.76 12.83
N ILE A 21 5.58 12.51 13.94
CA ILE A 21 6.72 13.14 14.61
C ILE A 21 7.76 12.11 15.02
N PHE A 22 7.32 11.00 15.63
CA PHE A 22 8.21 9.94 16.06
C PHE A 22 8.95 9.30 14.88
N ALA A 23 8.26 9.04 13.76
CA ALA A 23 8.87 8.49 12.55
C ALA A 23 9.90 9.46 11.94
N VAL A 24 9.57 10.75 11.86
CA VAL A 24 10.49 11.80 11.36
C VAL A 24 11.70 11.94 12.27
N PHE A 25 11.49 11.96 13.59
CA PHE A 25 12.57 12.00 14.57
C PHE A 25 13.52 10.81 14.42
N ASN A 26 12.98 9.60 14.24
CA ASN A 26 13.77 8.39 14.04
C ASN A 26 14.58 8.42 12.73
N LEU A 27 14.11 9.14 11.70
CA LEU A 27 14.82 9.33 10.44
C LEU A 27 15.90 10.43 10.53
N ILE A 28 15.67 11.47 11.33
CA ILE A 28 16.62 12.58 11.53
C ILE A 28 17.82 12.18 12.39
N ILE A 29 17.61 11.39 13.46
CA ILE A 29 18.69 10.91 14.33
C ILE A 29 19.87 10.32 13.55
N PRO A 30 19.67 9.31 12.67
CA PRO A 30 20.77 8.72 11.91
C PRO A 30 21.35 9.70 10.89
N LEU A 31 20.57 10.64 10.32
CA LEU A 31 21.11 11.64 9.39
C LEU A 31 22.09 12.61 10.08
N ILE A 32 21.86 12.92 11.36
CA ILE A 32 22.74 13.79 12.16
C ILE A 32 23.95 13.03 12.68
N ILE A 33 23.74 11.82 13.21
CA ILE A 33 24.79 11.01 13.85
C ILE A 33 25.68 10.31 12.81
N ALA A 34 25.15 10.01 11.62
CA ALA A 34 25.92 9.31 10.59
C ALA A 34 27.24 10.05 10.33
N PRO A 35 28.38 9.34 10.36
CA PRO A 35 29.66 9.93 10.01
C PRO A 35 29.54 10.38 8.56
N LYS A 36 29.48 11.69 8.36
CA LYS A 36 29.49 12.28 7.04
C LYS A 36 30.96 12.47 6.66
N ASP A 37 31.36 11.90 5.54
CA ASP A 37 32.75 11.90 5.10
C ASP A 37 33.04 13.27 4.46
N TRP A 38 33.56 14.24 5.23
CA TRP A 38 33.64 15.65 4.83
C TRP A 38 34.97 16.11 4.19
N GLU A 39 36.00 15.27 4.07
CA GLU A 39 37.26 15.73 3.44
C GLU A 39 37.78 14.78 2.36
N GLU A 40 37.75 15.28 1.13
CA GLU A 40 37.95 14.58 -0.12
C GLU A 40 39.41 14.75 -0.61
N LYS A 41 40.39 14.45 0.25
CA LYS A 41 41.83 14.61 -0.10
C LYS A 41 42.46 13.37 -0.72
N ASP A 42 41.99 12.18 -0.38
CA ASP A 42 42.55 10.93 -0.88
C ASP A 42 41.77 10.38 -2.08
N GLU A 43 42.46 10.15 -3.19
CA GLU A 43 41.91 9.57 -4.43
C GLU A 43 41.25 8.20 -4.19
N LYS A 44 41.78 7.43 -3.23
CA LYS A 44 41.20 6.14 -2.81
C LYS A 44 39.79 6.29 -2.21
N LEU A 45 39.54 7.32 -1.40
CA LEU A 45 38.23 7.56 -0.77
C LEU A 45 37.15 7.93 -1.79
N LYS A 46 37.51 8.64 -2.87
CA LYS A 46 36.60 8.93 -4.00
C LYS A 46 36.10 7.64 -4.66
N ILE A 47 36.99 6.68 -4.86
CA ILE A 47 36.66 5.40 -5.49
C ILE A 47 35.69 4.60 -4.59
N PHE A 48 35.97 4.48 -3.29
CA PHE A 48 35.07 3.79 -2.35
C PHE A 48 33.69 4.45 -2.25
N LYS A 49 33.62 5.78 -2.24
CA LYS A 49 32.34 6.51 -2.22
C LYS A 49 31.52 6.27 -3.48
N LYS A 50 32.16 6.23 -4.66
CA LYS A 50 31.52 5.89 -5.94
C LYS A 50 30.85 4.51 -5.89
N TRP A 51 31.51 3.51 -5.32
CA TRP A 51 30.96 2.15 -5.20
C TRP A 51 29.93 1.97 -4.07
N ARG A 52 29.91 2.84 -3.04
CA ARG A 52 28.83 2.83 -2.04
C ARG A 52 27.48 3.26 -2.61
N THR A 53 27.47 4.06 -3.68
CA THR A 53 26.25 4.58 -4.30
C THR A 53 25.79 3.77 -5.51
N VAL A 54 26.52 2.72 -5.92
CA VAL A 54 26.04 1.87 -7.01
C VAL A 54 24.91 0.95 -6.52
N PRO A 55 23.96 0.60 -7.41
CA PRO A 55 22.92 -0.37 -7.09
C PRO A 55 23.51 -1.69 -6.60
N TYR A 56 22.73 -2.38 -5.76
CA TYR A 56 23.09 -3.68 -5.21
C TYR A 56 23.11 -4.73 -6.32
N GLU A 57 24.30 -4.97 -6.90
CA GLU A 57 24.73 -6.15 -7.68
C GLU A 57 26.19 -5.93 -8.15
N SER A 58 27.06 -5.54 -7.21
CA SER A 58 28.53 -5.62 -7.29
C SER A 58 29.17 -5.45 -8.68
N GLY A 59 28.98 -4.29 -9.32
CA GLY A 59 29.79 -3.90 -10.48
C GLY A 59 29.21 -4.19 -11.86
N GLU A 60 27.99 -4.73 -11.97
CA GLU A 60 27.23 -4.68 -13.23
C GLU A 60 26.47 -3.36 -13.36
N ILE A 61 26.59 -2.73 -14.53
CA ILE A 61 25.75 -1.60 -14.92
C ILE A 61 24.38 -2.20 -15.19
N ASN A 62 23.37 -1.83 -14.40
CA ASN A 62 21.99 -2.33 -14.45
C ASN A 62 21.64 -2.93 -15.83
N PRO A 63 21.47 -4.26 -15.94
CA PRO A 63 21.21 -4.90 -17.23
C PRO A 63 19.84 -4.49 -17.80
N ILE A 64 18.98 -3.90 -16.98
CA ILE A 64 17.61 -3.54 -17.31
C ILE A 64 17.53 -2.03 -17.56
N PRO A 65 17.03 -1.58 -18.72
CA PRO A 65 16.81 -0.16 -18.97
C PRO A 65 15.82 0.42 -17.95
N ALA A 66 16.01 1.68 -17.53
CA ALA A 66 15.15 2.36 -16.56
C ALA A 66 13.65 2.41 -16.97
N ARG A 67 13.33 2.09 -18.23
CA ARG A 67 11.98 1.94 -18.77
C ARG A 67 11.73 0.50 -19.23
N PHE A 68 11.72 -0.43 -18.29
CA PHE A 68 11.28 -1.79 -18.54
C PHE A 68 9.80 -1.95 -18.22
N GLN A 69 9.08 -2.71 -19.05
CA GLN A 69 7.67 -3.01 -18.80
C GLN A 69 7.59 -4.19 -17.83
N TYR A 70 7.06 -3.93 -16.64
CA TYR A 70 6.71 -4.99 -15.70
C TYR A 70 5.56 -5.82 -16.26
N ASN A 71 5.46 -7.06 -15.79
CA ASN A 71 4.46 -8.01 -16.26
C ASN A 71 3.03 -7.48 -16.02
N ILE A 72 2.14 -7.59 -17.02
CA ILE A 72 0.76 -7.05 -16.96
C ILE A 72 -0.07 -7.65 -15.82
N HIS A 73 0.31 -8.82 -15.32
CA HIS A 73 -0.39 -9.53 -14.25
C HIS A 73 -0.53 -8.66 -12.98
N TYR A 74 0.45 -7.80 -12.65
CA TYR A 74 0.32 -6.88 -11.50
C TYR A 74 -0.88 -5.94 -11.63
N TYR A 75 -1.15 -5.45 -12.84
CA TYR A 75 -2.32 -4.63 -13.12
C TYR A 75 -3.62 -5.42 -12.94
N MET A 76 -3.64 -6.69 -13.36
CA MET A 76 -4.82 -7.54 -13.22
C MET A 76 -5.18 -7.79 -11.75
N TYR A 77 -4.19 -8.04 -10.89
CA TYR A 77 -4.43 -8.14 -9.44
C TYR A 77 -4.89 -6.82 -8.83
N ALA A 78 -4.27 -5.69 -9.21
CA ALA A 78 -4.66 -4.38 -8.69
C ALA A 78 -6.11 -4.03 -9.09
N LEU A 79 -6.50 -4.30 -10.33
CA LEU A 79 -7.87 -4.08 -10.80
C LEU A 79 -8.87 -4.98 -10.07
N LEU A 80 -8.55 -6.27 -9.90
CA LEU A 80 -9.38 -7.20 -9.13
C LEU A 80 -9.53 -6.74 -7.68
N PHE A 81 -8.44 -6.30 -7.04
CA PHE A 81 -8.44 -5.78 -5.67
C PHE A 81 -9.34 -4.55 -5.54
N VAL A 82 -9.26 -3.59 -6.47
CA VAL A 82 -10.12 -2.39 -6.44
C VAL A 82 -11.60 -2.74 -6.60
N ILE A 83 -11.93 -3.68 -7.50
CA ILE A 83 -13.32 -4.14 -7.69
C ILE A 83 -13.85 -4.80 -6.41
N PHE A 84 -13.04 -5.66 -5.77
CA PHE A 84 -13.39 -6.31 -4.52
C PHE A 84 -13.47 -5.30 -3.35
N ASP A 85 -12.59 -4.31 -3.28
CA ASP A 85 -12.62 -3.28 -2.23
C ASP A 85 -13.90 -2.42 -2.29
N ILE A 86 -14.35 -2.11 -3.51
CA ILE A 86 -15.63 -1.41 -3.74
C ILE A 86 -16.82 -2.22 -3.22
N GLU A 87 -16.75 -3.55 -3.20
CA GLU A 87 -17.81 -4.40 -2.66
C GLU A 87 -18.06 -4.13 -1.16
N VAL A 88 -16.99 -3.92 -0.40
CA VAL A 88 -17.06 -3.67 1.04
C VAL A 88 -17.69 -2.31 1.31
N LEU A 89 -17.42 -1.34 0.45
CA LEU A 89 -18.06 -0.02 0.50
C LEU A 89 -19.58 -0.15 0.33
N PHE A 90 -20.05 -1.03 -0.57
CA PHE A 90 -21.47 -1.31 -0.73
C PHE A 90 -22.11 -2.01 0.47
N PHE A 91 -21.34 -2.72 1.32
CA PHE A 91 -21.89 -3.32 2.53
C PHE A 91 -22.20 -2.30 3.63
N ILE A 92 -21.52 -1.15 3.67
CA ILE A 92 -21.74 -0.12 4.70
C ILE A 92 -23.21 0.32 4.79
N PRO A 93 -23.86 0.80 3.72
CA PRO A 93 -25.26 1.22 3.80
C PRO A 93 -26.20 0.09 4.20
N TRP A 94 -25.93 -1.15 3.78
CA TRP A 94 -26.74 -2.32 4.14
C TRP A 94 -26.62 -2.71 5.60
N ILE A 95 -25.43 -2.66 6.19
CA ILE A 95 -25.23 -2.92 7.62
C ILE A 95 -26.01 -1.88 8.44
N ILE A 96 -26.02 -0.61 7.99
CA ILE A 96 -26.72 0.48 8.68
C ILE A 96 -28.24 0.30 8.61
N THR A 97 -28.78 -0.15 7.47
CA THR A 97 -30.24 -0.30 7.28
C THR A 97 -30.79 -1.68 7.64
N LEU A 98 -29.93 -2.65 7.97
CA LEU A 98 -30.30 -4.03 8.30
C LEU A 98 -31.38 -4.09 9.40
N GLN A 99 -31.28 -3.22 10.41
CA GLN A 99 -32.25 -3.15 11.52
C GLN A 99 -33.62 -2.62 11.10
N GLN A 100 -33.72 -1.88 9.99
CA GLN A 100 -34.95 -1.24 9.52
C GLN A 100 -35.73 -2.12 8.54
N ILE A 101 -35.01 -2.82 7.65
CA ILE A 101 -35.59 -3.56 6.52
C ILE A 101 -35.63 -5.08 6.81
N GLY A 102 -34.76 -5.58 7.70
CA GLY A 102 -34.77 -6.97 8.15
C GLY A 102 -34.21 -7.96 7.10
N TRP A 103 -34.88 -9.11 6.95
CA TRP A 103 -34.38 -10.25 6.15
C TRP A 103 -34.20 -9.97 4.66
N ILE A 104 -34.89 -8.97 4.10
CA ILE A 104 -34.79 -8.61 2.69
C ILE A 104 -33.39 -8.09 2.36
N THR A 105 -32.83 -7.22 3.21
CA THR A 105 -31.46 -6.69 3.04
C THR A 105 -30.40 -7.81 3.06
N LEU A 106 -30.64 -8.86 3.84
CA LEU A 106 -29.73 -10.01 3.90
C LEU A 106 -29.75 -10.81 2.59
N ILE A 107 -30.92 -11.01 1.99
CA ILE A 107 -31.06 -11.71 0.70
C ILE A 107 -30.42 -10.89 -0.43
N GLU A 108 -30.66 -9.58 -0.47
CA GLU A 108 -30.02 -8.69 -1.45
C GLU A 108 -28.48 -8.72 -1.33
N MET A 109 -27.97 -8.76 -0.09
CA MET A 109 -26.54 -8.90 0.18
C MET A 109 -25.96 -10.22 -0.33
N LEU A 110 -26.64 -11.33 -0.07
CA LEU A 110 -26.24 -12.65 -0.57
C LEU A 110 -26.21 -12.70 -2.09
N ILE A 111 -27.21 -12.12 -2.75
CA ILE A 111 -27.29 -12.09 -4.22
C ILE A 111 -26.12 -11.28 -4.79
N PHE A 112 -25.83 -10.11 -4.22
CA PHE A 112 -24.72 -9.26 -4.69
C PHE A 112 -23.36 -9.93 -4.52
N VAL A 113 -23.11 -10.54 -3.36
CA VAL A 113 -21.90 -11.34 -3.12
C VAL A 113 -21.80 -12.49 -4.11
N ALA A 114 -22.89 -13.20 -4.37
CA ALA A 114 -22.91 -14.31 -5.33
C ALA A 114 -22.51 -13.86 -6.74
N ILE A 115 -23.00 -12.70 -7.19
CA ILE A 115 -22.65 -12.15 -8.52
C ILE A 115 -21.15 -11.85 -8.62
N LEU A 116 -20.54 -11.27 -7.59
CA LEU A 116 -19.11 -10.98 -7.57
C LEU A 116 -18.26 -12.24 -7.48
N LEU A 117 -18.68 -13.22 -6.68
CA LEU A 117 -18.02 -14.53 -6.61
C LEU A 117 -18.01 -15.25 -7.96
N VAL A 118 -19.08 -15.11 -8.76
CA VAL A 118 -19.10 -15.64 -10.13
C VAL A 118 -18.07 -14.94 -11.02
N GLY A 119 -17.92 -13.61 -10.89
CA GLY A 119 -16.88 -12.84 -11.58
C GLY A 119 -15.46 -13.27 -11.19
N LEU A 120 -15.22 -13.47 -9.88
CA LEU A 120 -13.95 -13.97 -9.36
C LEU A 120 -13.66 -15.39 -9.86
N TYR A 121 -14.66 -16.27 -9.81
CA TYR A 121 -14.54 -17.63 -10.33
C TYR A 121 -14.17 -17.64 -11.81
N TYR A 122 -14.82 -16.80 -12.62
CA TYR A 122 -14.48 -16.64 -14.03
C TYR A 122 -13.03 -16.18 -14.23
N ALA A 123 -12.56 -15.21 -13.44
CA ALA A 123 -11.18 -14.73 -13.51
C ALA A 123 -10.16 -15.84 -13.18
N ILE A 124 -10.44 -16.66 -12.16
CA ILE A 124 -9.60 -17.81 -11.81
C ILE A 124 -9.56 -18.83 -12.95
N VAL A 125 -10.72 -19.20 -13.51
CA VAL A 125 -10.82 -20.17 -14.62
C VAL A 125 -10.11 -19.68 -15.89
N LYS A 126 -10.09 -18.37 -16.13
CA LYS A 126 -9.37 -17.75 -17.25
C LYS A 126 -7.87 -17.61 -17.02
N ASP A 127 -7.34 -18.13 -15.93
CA ASP A 127 -5.93 -18.03 -15.57
C ASP A 127 -5.42 -16.58 -15.52
N ALA A 128 -6.34 -15.63 -15.33
CA ALA A 128 -6.06 -14.19 -15.19
C ALA A 128 -5.13 -13.89 -14.00
N LEU A 129 -5.05 -14.85 -13.07
CA LEU A 129 -4.33 -14.80 -11.81
C LEU A 129 -3.15 -15.78 -11.77
N ARG A 130 -2.71 -16.33 -12.91
CA ARG A 130 -1.50 -17.17 -12.94
C ARG A 130 -0.27 -16.33 -13.18
N TRP A 131 0.69 -16.47 -12.28
CA TRP A 131 2.02 -15.89 -12.45
C TRP A 131 2.93 -16.87 -13.22
N ARG A 132 3.49 -16.39 -14.33
CA ARG A 132 4.62 -16.98 -15.05
C ARG A 132 5.62 -15.88 -15.36
#